data_AF-A0A528J3W7-F1
#
_entry.id   AF-A0A528J3W7-F1
#
_cell.length_a   1.000
_cell.length_b   1.000
_cell.length_c   1.000
_cell.angle_alpha   90.00
_cell.angle_beta   90.00
_cell.angle_gamma   90.00
#
_symmetry.space_group_name_H-M   'P 1'
#
loop_
_entity.id
_entity.type
_entity.pdbx_description
1 polymer ?
#
loop_
_entity_poly.entity_id
_entity_poly.type
_entity_poly.pdbx_seq_one_letter_code
_entity_poly.pdbx_strand_id
1 'polypeptide(L)'
;VDANVTTLIAAVILFFLGSGPIKGFAVTLAIGIVTTVFTAFTLTRWLVAFWLRRQRPKTMPSGVMRLVPDDTRVPFMAFRKYAFTLSVLLSIASAVLFFTVGMNYGIDFRGGSSIEVQAKGQQADIGDIRERLTGLELGEVQVQEFGSARDVLIRIGTQGGGDIAEQSAVEKVRSALETDYEFRRIEVVGPTVSSELAFNGTMGVLASLLAMLVYIWIRFEWQFGLGAIISTFHDVILMVGFYVVAGIEFNLTSIAAILTIVGYSINDTVVVYDRVRENLRRYKRMPIAELLDLSMNQTLARTVLTGVTTLFALAALSIWGGEDAEDHRNRKRLDHL
;
A
#
# COMPACT_ATOMS: atom_id res chain seq x y z
N VAL A 1 7.50 -5.96 -19.92
CA VAL A 1 6.18 -6.61 -20.14
C VAL A 1 5.89 -7.52 -18.97
N ASP A 2 6.77 -8.45 -18.62
CA ASP A 2 6.57 -9.42 -17.54
C ASP A 2 6.16 -8.80 -16.20
N ALA A 3 6.87 -7.74 -15.77
CA ALA A 3 6.51 -6.98 -14.57
C ALA A 3 5.08 -6.40 -14.56
N ASN A 4 4.63 -5.83 -15.69
CA ASN A 4 3.28 -5.28 -15.80
C ASN A 4 2.22 -6.39 -15.88
N VAL A 5 2.58 -7.57 -16.40
CA VAL A 5 1.71 -8.73 -16.44
C VAL A 5 1.49 -9.29 -15.03
N THR A 6 2.54 -9.41 -14.20
CA THR A 6 2.40 -9.82 -12.79
C THR A 6 1.42 -8.94 -12.02
N THR A 7 1.56 -7.62 -12.13
CA THR A 7 0.69 -6.67 -11.42
C THR A 7 -0.72 -6.65 -11.98
N LEU A 8 -0.89 -6.85 -13.29
CA LEU A 8 -2.20 -6.94 -13.92
C LEU A 8 -2.96 -8.21 -13.50
N ILE A 9 -2.27 -9.35 -13.36
CA ILE A 9 -2.86 -10.59 -12.84
C ILE A 9 -3.45 -10.35 -11.44
N ALA A 10 -2.68 -9.69 -10.55
CA ALA A 10 -3.18 -9.35 -9.23
C ALA A 10 -4.40 -8.42 -9.29
N ALA A 11 -4.34 -7.37 -10.11
CA ALA A 11 -5.46 -6.44 -10.29
C ALA A 11 -6.74 -7.15 -10.77
N VAL A 12 -6.63 -8.07 -11.74
CA VAL A 12 -7.77 -8.84 -12.23
C VAL A 12 -8.37 -9.72 -11.13
N ILE A 13 -7.54 -10.40 -10.34
CA ILE A 13 -8.02 -11.26 -9.27
C ILE A 13 -8.70 -10.44 -8.17
N LEU A 14 -8.11 -9.31 -7.79
CA LEU A 14 -8.74 -8.39 -6.83
C LEU A 14 -10.06 -7.80 -7.33
N PHE A 15 -10.20 -7.57 -8.63
CA PHE A 15 -11.46 -7.08 -9.18
C PHE A 15 -12.58 -8.09 -8.99
N PHE A 16 -12.29 -9.39 -9.16
CA PHE A 16 -13.29 -10.44 -9.01
C PHE A 16 -13.52 -10.88 -7.56
N LEU A 17 -12.47 -11.04 -6.77
CA LEU A 17 -12.55 -11.55 -5.39
C LEU A 17 -12.54 -10.46 -4.30
N GLY A 18 -12.05 -9.26 -4.60
CA GLY A 18 -12.04 -8.15 -3.64
C GLY A 18 -13.44 -7.62 -3.37
N SER A 19 -13.58 -6.83 -2.30
CA SER A 19 -14.83 -6.17 -1.91
C SER A 19 -14.65 -4.66 -1.79
N GLY A 20 -15.75 -3.92 -1.95
CA GLY A 20 -15.81 -2.47 -1.73
C GLY A 20 -14.60 -1.68 -2.28
N PRO A 21 -13.76 -1.06 -1.41
CA PRO A 21 -12.58 -0.29 -1.82
C PRO A 21 -11.56 -1.06 -2.65
N ILE A 22 -11.38 -2.36 -2.41
CA ILE A 22 -10.39 -3.20 -3.09
C ILE A 22 -10.71 -3.32 -4.58
N LYS A 23 -12.00 -3.42 -4.94
CA LYS A 23 -12.43 -3.45 -6.35
C LYS A 23 -12.13 -2.13 -7.06
N GLY A 24 -12.42 -0.99 -6.41
CA GLY A 24 -12.12 0.33 -6.97
C GLY A 24 -10.61 0.53 -7.19
N PHE A 25 -9.81 0.12 -6.22
CA PHE A 25 -8.35 0.08 -6.35
C PHE A 25 -7.90 -0.82 -7.51
N ALA A 26 -8.46 -2.02 -7.65
CA ALA A 26 -8.11 -2.95 -8.72
C ALA A 26 -8.37 -2.38 -10.12
N VAL A 27 -9.50 -1.72 -10.32
CA VAL A 27 -9.86 -1.09 -11.61
C VAL A 27 -8.89 0.03 -11.95
N THR A 28 -8.62 0.93 -11.00
CA THR A 28 -7.69 2.06 -11.22
C THR A 28 -6.27 1.57 -11.52
N LEU A 29 -5.80 0.55 -10.80
CA LEU A 29 -4.51 -0.09 -11.05
C LEU A 29 -4.47 -0.72 -12.45
N ALA A 30 -5.50 -1.48 -12.85
CA ALA A 30 -5.55 -2.14 -14.15
C ALA A 30 -5.54 -1.13 -15.31
N ILE A 31 -6.38 -0.09 -15.23
CA ILE A 31 -6.42 1.00 -16.22
C ILE A 31 -5.08 1.72 -16.27
N GLY A 32 -4.48 2.02 -15.12
CA GLY A 32 -3.16 2.64 -15.03
C GLY A 32 -2.08 1.83 -15.73
N ILE A 33 -2.05 0.50 -15.50
CA ILE A 33 -1.10 -0.40 -16.16
C ILE A 33 -1.33 -0.41 -17.68
N VAL A 34 -2.56 -0.57 -18.14
CA VAL A 34 -2.88 -0.62 -19.58
C VAL A 34 -2.50 0.69 -20.27
N THR A 35 -2.90 1.83 -19.70
CA THR A 35 -2.58 3.15 -20.23
C THR A 35 -1.07 3.40 -20.23
N THR A 36 -0.36 2.98 -19.19
CA THR A 36 1.11 3.13 -19.11
C THR A 36 1.82 2.27 -20.15
N VAL A 37 1.40 1.01 -20.30
CA VAL A 37 1.93 0.09 -21.34
C VAL A 37 1.69 0.68 -22.72
N PHE A 38 0.46 1.09 -23.02
CA PHE A 38 0.12 1.71 -24.28
C PHE A 38 1.00 2.94 -24.54
N THR A 39 1.04 3.88 -23.60
CA THR A 39 1.83 5.12 -23.69
C THR A 39 3.32 4.85 -23.90
N ALA A 40 3.89 3.85 -23.22
CA ALA A 40 5.30 3.49 -23.36
C ALA A 40 5.61 2.91 -24.75
N PHE A 41 4.74 2.03 -25.29
CA PHE A 41 5.00 1.35 -26.55
C PHE A 41 4.61 2.16 -27.79
N THR A 42 3.54 2.96 -27.73
CA THR A 42 3.01 3.71 -28.87
C THR A 42 3.42 5.18 -28.81
N LEU A 43 2.96 5.91 -27.79
CA LEU A 43 3.11 7.37 -27.73
C LEU A 43 4.57 7.80 -27.55
N THR A 44 5.27 7.20 -26.58
CA THR A 44 6.67 7.54 -26.29
C THR A 44 7.56 7.24 -27.50
N ARG A 45 7.37 6.06 -28.11
CA ARG A 45 8.09 5.68 -29.32
C ARG A 45 7.81 6.65 -30.48
N TRP A 46 6.56 7.06 -30.65
CA TRP A 46 6.17 8.04 -31.68
C TRP A 46 6.79 9.41 -31.43
N LEU A 47 6.73 9.93 -30.19
CA LEU A 47 7.33 11.21 -29.79
C LEU A 47 8.85 11.20 -30.00
N VAL A 48 9.54 10.15 -29.57
CA VAL A 48 10.98 10.00 -29.76
C VAL A 48 11.33 9.90 -31.25
N ALA A 49 10.57 9.12 -32.04
CA ALA A 49 10.78 9.02 -33.47
C ALA A 49 10.55 10.36 -34.19
N PHE A 50 9.51 11.09 -33.82
CA PHE A 50 9.23 12.43 -34.34
C PHE A 50 10.34 13.41 -34.00
N TRP A 51 10.79 13.42 -32.75
CA TRP A 51 11.89 14.26 -32.27
C TRP A 51 13.20 13.94 -32.99
N LEU A 52 13.56 12.66 -33.14
CA LEU A 52 14.74 12.22 -33.88
C LEU A 52 14.70 12.65 -35.36
N ARG A 53 13.54 12.51 -36.02
CA ARG A 53 13.35 12.94 -37.41
C ARG A 53 13.50 14.45 -37.58
N ARG A 54 13.02 15.23 -36.61
CA ARG A 54 13.02 16.70 -36.65
C ARG A 54 14.36 17.32 -36.25
N GLN A 55 14.94 16.90 -35.12
CA GLN A 55 16.15 17.52 -34.57
C GLN A 55 17.45 16.87 -35.04
N ARG A 56 17.43 15.61 -35.51
CA ARG A 56 18.62 14.85 -35.93
C ARG A 56 19.83 15.06 -34.98
N PRO A 57 19.65 14.83 -33.67
CA PRO A 57 20.70 15.07 -32.69
C PRO A 57 21.93 14.21 -33.00
N LYS A 58 23.12 14.81 -32.96
CA LYS A 58 24.40 14.11 -33.19
C LYS A 58 24.95 13.43 -31.92
N THR A 59 24.39 13.78 -30.76
CA THR A 59 24.72 13.21 -29.46
C THR A 59 23.43 12.92 -28.69
N MET A 60 23.45 11.90 -27.84
CA MET A 60 22.33 11.68 -26.91
C MET A 60 22.29 12.85 -25.93
N PRO A 61 21.12 13.51 -25.73
CA PRO A 61 20.99 14.50 -24.68
C PRO A 61 21.33 13.83 -23.35
N SER A 62 22.27 14.41 -22.60
CA SER A 62 22.49 14.00 -21.21
C SER A 62 21.18 14.24 -20.46
N GLY A 63 20.56 13.18 -19.92
CA GLY A 63 19.32 13.27 -19.17
C GLY A 63 19.39 14.34 -18.07
N VAL A 64 18.29 15.05 -17.87
CA VAL A 64 18.18 16.25 -17.01
C VAL A 64 18.48 15.94 -15.53
N MET A 65 18.35 14.68 -15.10
CA MET A 65 18.71 14.23 -13.75
C MET A 65 19.48 12.90 -13.82
N ARG A 66 20.76 12.93 -13.45
CA ARG A 66 21.58 11.73 -13.26
C ARG A 66 21.63 11.40 -11.77
N LEU A 67 20.58 10.78 -11.25
CA LEU A 67 20.51 10.35 -9.85
C LEU A 67 21.58 9.30 -9.50
N VAL A 68 21.95 8.45 -10.47
CA VAL A 68 22.99 7.43 -10.32
C VAL A 68 24.02 7.64 -11.44
N PRO A 69 25.32 7.81 -11.12
CA PRO A 69 26.39 7.91 -12.12
C PRO A 69 26.53 6.64 -12.97
N ASP A 70 26.89 6.79 -14.25
CA ASP A 70 26.95 5.69 -15.23
C ASP A 70 28.01 4.61 -14.89
N ASP A 71 29.05 4.94 -14.13
CA ASP A 71 30.12 4.00 -13.71
C ASP A 71 30.04 3.63 -12.21
N THR A 72 28.82 3.55 -11.68
CA THR A 72 28.60 3.11 -10.29
C THR A 72 28.95 1.63 -10.15
N ARG A 73 29.81 1.30 -9.18
CA ARG A 73 30.27 -0.08 -8.88
C ARG A 73 30.12 -0.40 -7.41
N VAL A 74 28.88 -0.52 -6.96
CA VAL A 74 28.56 -0.92 -5.58
C VAL A 74 28.73 -2.44 -5.43
N PRO A 75 29.51 -2.93 -4.44
CA PRO A 75 29.72 -4.35 -4.21
C PRO A 75 28.60 -4.94 -3.32
N PHE A 76 27.39 -5.12 -3.87
CA PHE A 76 26.22 -5.61 -3.13
C PHE A 76 26.47 -6.98 -2.47
N MET A 77 27.16 -7.88 -3.15
CA MET A 77 27.46 -9.22 -2.66
C MET A 77 28.42 -9.23 -1.46
N ALA A 78 29.22 -8.18 -1.26
CA ALA A 78 30.05 -8.03 -0.07
C ALA A 78 29.20 -7.76 1.18
N PHE A 79 28.10 -7.01 1.03
CA PHE A 79 27.21 -6.64 2.13
C PHE A 79 26.08 -7.64 2.40
N ARG A 80 25.94 -8.68 1.56
CA ARG A 80 24.81 -9.63 1.64
C ARG A 80 24.58 -10.22 3.03
N LYS A 81 25.65 -10.56 3.76
CA LYS A 81 25.53 -11.19 5.10
C LYS A 81 24.86 -10.26 6.09
N TYR A 82 25.25 -8.98 6.09
CA TYR A 82 24.66 -7.97 6.96
C TYR A 82 23.20 -7.70 6.59
N ALA A 83 22.92 -7.52 5.30
CA ALA A 83 21.57 -7.29 4.79
C ALA A 83 20.62 -8.45 5.13
N PHE A 84 21.02 -9.70 4.85
CA PHE A 84 20.21 -10.87 5.17
C PHE A 84 20.01 -11.06 6.67
N THR A 85 21.05 -10.84 7.48
CA THR A 85 20.92 -10.98 8.94
C THR A 85 19.95 -9.95 9.50
N LEU A 86 20.05 -8.68 9.08
CA LEU A 86 19.13 -7.62 9.50
C LEU A 86 17.70 -7.91 9.05
N SER A 87 17.52 -8.30 7.80
CA SER A 87 16.22 -8.67 7.21
C SER A 87 15.54 -9.82 7.97
N VAL A 88 16.28 -10.88 8.30
CA VAL A 88 15.77 -12.01 9.08
C VAL A 88 15.43 -11.58 10.51
N LEU A 89 16.28 -10.79 11.17
CA LEU A 89 16.01 -10.30 12.52
C LEU A 89 14.75 -9.43 12.57
N LEU A 90 14.59 -8.50 11.63
CA LEU A 90 13.41 -7.66 11.55
C LEU A 90 12.17 -8.48 11.24
N SER A 91 12.25 -9.49 10.37
CA SER A 91 11.12 -10.38 10.08
C SER A 91 10.69 -11.19 11.30
N ILE A 92 11.64 -11.71 12.08
CA ILE A 92 11.36 -12.41 13.33
C ILE A 92 10.74 -11.45 14.35
N ALA A 93 11.29 -10.24 14.50
CA ALA A 93 10.74 -9.23 15.39
C ALA A 93 9.29 -8.87 15.03
N SER A 94 9.02 -8.63 13.74
CA SER A 94 7.67 -8.37 13.23
C SER A 94 6.70 -9.52 13.52
N ALA A 95 7.13 -10.77 13.33
CA ALA A 95 6.32 -11.95 13.64
C ALA A 95 6.04 -12.05 15.15
N VAL A 96 7.04 -11.86 16.01
CA VAL A 96 6.87 -11.88 17.47
C VAL A 96 5.91 -10.78 17.93
N LEU A 97 6.06 -9.55 17.41
CA LEU A 97 5.17 -8.44 17.72
C LEU A 97 3.73 -8.72 17.29
N PHE A 98 3.54 -9.31 16.10
CA PHE A 98 2.23 -9.71 15.63
C PHE A 98 1.52 -10.70 16.57
N PHE A 99 2.22 -11.71 17.08
CA PHE A 99 1.61 -12.69 17.99
C PHE A 99 1.45 -12.20 19.45
N THR A 100 2.25 -11.21 19.88
CA THR A 100 2.24 -10.74 21.27
C THR A 100 1.37 -9.50 21.49
N VAL A 101 1.44 -8.52 20.57
CA VAL A 101 0.67 -7.26 20.63
C VAL A 101 -0.64 -7.39 19.85
N GLY A 102 -0.63 -8.16 18.76
CA GLY A 102 -1.75 -8.24 17.84
C GLY A 102 -1.82 -7.03 16.91
N MET A 103 -2.80 -7.07 15.99
CA MET A 103 -3.04 -6.01 15.01
C MET A 103 -4.31 -5.23 15.36
N ASN A 104 -4.30 -3.92 15.10
CA ASN A 104 -5.45 -3.06 15.32
C ASN A 104 -6.47 -3.22 14.17
N TYR A 105 -7.31 -4.26 14.22
CA TYR A 105 -8.30 -4.52 13.18
C TYR A 105 -9.43 -3.48 13.18
N GLY A 106 -9.74 -2.96 11.99
CA GLY A 106 -10.83 -2.04 11.75
C GLY A 106 -12.21 -2.71 11.68
N ILE A 107 -13.23 -1.87 11.51
CA ILE A 107 -14.64 -2.29 11.46
C ILE A 107 -14.96 -3.24 10.29
N ASP A 108 -14.17 -3.20 9.22
CA ASP A 108 -14.31 -4.13 8.09
C ASP A 108 -14.10 -5.60 8.49
N PHE A 109 -13.30 -5.85 9.54
CA PHE A 109 -12.97 -7.20 10.02
C PHE A 109 -13.65 -7.55 11.33
N ARG A 110 -13.82 -6.58 12.24
CA ARG A 110 -14.44 -6.80 13.56
C ARG A 110 -15.95 -6.51 13.57
N GLY A 111 -16.46 -5.79 12.59
CA GLY A 111 -17.79 -5.18 12.66
C GLY A 111 -17.84 -4.04 13.68
N GLY A 112 -18.99 -3.36 13.73
CA GLY A 112 -19.23 -2.23 14.63
C GLY A 112 -19.30 -0.90 13.89
N SER A 113 -18.95 0.18 14.59
CA SER A 113 -19.11 1.56 14.11
C SER A 113 -17.82 2.36 14.22
N SER A 114 -17.51 3.14 13.20
CA SER A 114 -16.40 4.09 13.16
C SER A 114 -16.95 5.50 12.92
N ILE A 115 -16.60 6.41 13.81
CA ILE A 115 -17.17 7.76 13.88
C ILE A 115 -16.01 8.74 13.92
N GLU A 116 -15.89 9.56 12.88
CA GLU A 116 -14.95 10.66 12.80
C GLU A 116 -15.65 11.94 13.26
N VAL A 117 -15.13 12.53 14.32
CA VAL A 117 -15.64 13.77 14.89
C VAL A 117 -14.54 14.84 14.91
N GLN A 118 -14.94 16.10 14.77
CA GLN A 118 -14.05 17.24 14.92
C GLN A 118 -14.52 18.14 16.05
N ALA A 119 -13.60 18.51 16.94
CA ALA A 119 -13.85 19.48 18.00
C ALA A 119 -14.22 20.84 17.39
N LYS A 120 -15.34 21.41 17.83
CA LYS A 120 -15.70 22.80 17.50
C LYS A 120 -14.73 23.80 18.17
N GLY A 121 -14.17 23.42 19.31
CA GLY A 121 -13.12 24.15 20.03
C GLY A 121 -11.72 24.01 19.41
N GLN A 122 -10.69 24.50 20.12
CA GLN A 122 -9.30 24.51 19.60
C GLN A 122 -8.63 23.14 19.58
N GLN A 123 -9.00 22.23 20.48
CA GLN A 123 -8.47 20.87 20.60
C GLN A 123 -9.57 19.93 21.05
N ALA A 124 -9.45 18.65 20.67
CA ALA A 124 -10.33 17.62 21.16
C ALA A 124 -9.81 17.04 22.48
N ASP A 125 -10.70 16.80 23.45
CA ASP A 125 -10.35 16.15 24.71
C ASP A 125 -10.71 14.66 24.63
N ILE A 126 -9.71 13.82 24.35
CA ILE A 126 -9.88 12.36 24.28
C ILE A 126 -10.38 11.80 25.62
N GLY A 127 -9.94 12.38 26.74
CA GLY A 127 -10.30 11.94 28.08
C GLY A 127 -11.79 12.13 28.33
N ASP A 128 -12.29 13.34 28.07
CA ASP A 128 -13.71 13.68 28.19
C ASP A 128 -14.58 12.83 27.24
N ILE A 129 -14.18 12.65 25.98
CA ILE A 129 -14.91 11.78 25.05
C ILE A 129 -14.98 10.36 25.62
N ARG A 130 -13.85 9.79 26.06
CA ARG A 130 -13.81 8.42 26.59
C ARG A 130 -14.69 8.27 27.83
N GLU A 131 -14.67 9.25 28.74
CA GLU A 131 -15.48 9.23 29.95
C GLU A 131 -16.98 9.26 29.63
N ARG A 132 -17.42 10.19 28.75
CA ARG A 132 -18.82 10.28 28.31
C ARG A 132 -19.30 9.00 27.63
N LEU A 133 -18.46 8.37 26.81
CA LEU A 133 -18.82 7.16 26.08
C LEU A 133 -18.83 5.90 26.95
N THR A 134 -17.97 5.84 27.98
CA THR A 134 -17.95 4.70 28.92
C THR A 134 -19.27 4.61 29.69
N GLY A 135 -19.93 5.74 29.98
CA GLY A 135 -21.24 5.78 30.64
C GLY A 135 -22.43 5.30 29.80
N LEU A 136 -22.24 5.03 28.50
CA LEU A 136 -23.32 4.63 27.58
C LEU A 136 -23.48 3.10 27.42
N GLU A 137 -22.66 2.31 28.13
CA GLU A 137 -22.67 0.84 28.12
C GLU A 137 -22.52 0.23 26.71
N LEU A 138 -21.73 0.87 25.83
CA LEU A 138 -21.54 0.48 24.43
C LEU A 138 -20.49 -0.65 24.25
N GLY A 139 -19.98 -1.22 25.33
CA GLY A 139 -18.92 -2.23 25.31
C GLY A 139 -17.53 -1.63 25.07
N GLU A 140 -16.74 -2.26 24.21
CA GLU A 140 -15.38 -1.80 23.89
C GLU A 140 -15.43 -0.55 22.99
N VAL A 141 -15.05 0.60 23.56
CA VAL A 141 -14.93 1.88 22.85
C VAL A 141 -13.47 2.29 22.79
N GLN A 142 -12.97 2.51 21.58
CA GLN A 142 -11.64 3.01 21.32
C GLN A 142 -11.72 4.45 20.82
N VAL A 143 -10.98 5.35 21.46
CA VAL A 143 -10.94 6.77 21.10
C VAL A 143 -9.48 7.14 20.85
N GLN A 144 -9.20 7.63 19.65
CA GLN A 144 -7.85 8.02 19.20
C GLN A 144 -7.90 9.32 18.40
N GLU A 145 -6.84 10.12 18.49
CA GLU A 145 -6.63 11.25 17.56
C GLU A 145 -6.48 10.76 16.12
N PHE A 146 -6.94 11.56 15.17
CA PHE A 146 -6.92 11.22 13.75
C PHE A 146 -6.59 12.45 12.89
N GLY A 147 -5.39 12.52 12.32
CA GLY A 147 -4.99 13.63 11.45
C GLY A 147 -4.52 14.86 12.23
N SER A 148 -5.45 15.62 12.82
CA SER A 148 -5.15 16.85 13.58
C SER A 148 -5.52 16.74 15.06
N ALA A 149 -5.00 17.64 15.91
CA ALA A 149 -5.35 17.71 17.34
C ALA A 149 -6.83 18.04 17.62
N ARG A 150 -7.63 18.31 16.58
CA ARG A 150 -9.07 18.57 16.67
C ARG A 150 -9.90 17.38 16.21
N ASP A 151 -9.31 16.46 15.47
CA ASP A 151 -10.01 15.38 14.80
C ASP A 151 -9.79 14.09 15.60
N VAL A 152 -10.90 13.44 15.95
CA VAL A 152 -10.91 12.23 16.77
C VAL A 152 -11.70 11.16 16.04
N LEU A 153 -11.12 9.96 16.06
CA LEU A 153 -11.75 8.75 15.57
C LEU A 153 -12.21 7.91 16.76
N ILE A 154 -13.51 7.67 16.79
CA ILE A 154 -14.18 6.84 17.80
C ILE A 154 -14.58 5.54 17.11
N ARG A 155 -14.14 4.40 17.67
CA ARG A 155 -14.58 3.08 17.23
C ARG A 155 -15.34 2.39 18.34
N ILE A 156 -16.44 1.75 17.96
CA ILE A 156 -17.33 1.03 18.86
C ILE A 156 -17.42 -0.40 18.34
N GLY A 157 -17.19 -1.38 19.22
CA GLY A 157 -17.36 -2.79 18.89
C GLY A 157 -18.81 -3.14 18.54
N THR A 158 -19.02 -4.32 17.95
CA THR A 158 -20.37 -4.76 17.58
C THR A 158 -21.31 -4.90 18.79
N GLN A 159 -22.57 -4.52 18.60
CA GLN A 159 -23.61 -4.51 19.63
C GLN A 159 -24.46 -5.80 19.66
N GLY A 160 -24.20 -6.76 18.76
CA GLY A 160 -24.82 -8.10 18.77
C GLY A 160 -26.30 -8.17 18.35
N GLY A 161 -27.00 -7.03 18.22
CA GLY A 161 -28.41 -6.95 17.80
C GLY A 161 -28.64 -6.67 16.31
N GLY A 162 -27.61 -6.87 15.47
CA GLY A 162 -27.64 -6.53 14.05
C GLY A 162 -27.62 -5.02 13.77
N ASP A 163 -27.94 -4.63 12.55
CA ASP A 163 -27.75 -3.25 12.06
C ASP A 163 -28.50 -2.19 12.89
N ILE A 164 -29.66 -2.55 13.46
CA ILE A 164 -30.47 -1.65 14.30
C ILE A 164 -29.74 -1.32 15.60
N ALA A 165 -29.08 -2.31 16.22
CA ALA A 165 -28.34 -2.09 17.45
C ALA A 165 -27.10 -1.22 17.21
N GLU A 166 -26.42 -1.42 16.07
CA GLU A 166 -25.29 -0.57 15.67
C GLU A 166 -25.72 0.88 15.44
N GLN A 167 -26.84 1.11 14.75
CA GLN A 167 -27.39 2.45 14.53
C GLN A 167 -27.79 3.13 15.84
N SER A 168 -28.42 2.38 16.77
CA SER A 168 -28.77 2.91 18.09
C SER A 168 -27.53 3.32 18.90
N ALA A 169 -26.43 2.57 18.81
CA ALA A 169 -25.16 2.94 19.44
C ALA A 169 -24.61 4.27 18.87
N VAL A 170 -24.66 4.43 17.55
CA VAL A 170 -24.27 5.70 16.90
C VAL A 170 -25.13 6.87 17.35
N GLU A 171 -26.44 6.69 17.48
CA GLU A 171 -27.35 7.74 17.95
C GLU A 171 -27.07 8.17 19.40
N LYS A 172 -26.74 7.20 20.27
CA LYS A 172 -26.31 7.50 21.66
C LYS A 172 -25.03 8.33 21.68
N VAL A 173 -24.04 7.95 20.86
CA VAL A 173 -22.78 8.72 20.73
C VAL A 173 -23.03 10.11 20.17
N ARG A 174 -23.89 10.22 19.15
CA ARG A 174 -24.29 11.50 18.58
C ARG A 174 -24.88 12.42 19.64
N SER A 175 -25.86 11.94 20.38
CA SER A 175 -26.53 12.69 21.44
C SER A 175 -25.56 13.16 22.54
N ALA A 176 -24.54 12.38 22.85
CA ALA A 176 -23.55 12.71 23.89
C ALA A 176 -22.50 13.75 23.45
N LEU A 177 -22.20 13.84 22.15
CA LEU A 177 -21.06 14.62 21.63
C LEU A 177 -21.44 15.75 20.67
N GLU A 178 -22.66 15.77 20.12
CA GLU A 178 -23.06 16.74 19.07
C GLU A 178 -22.99 18.21 19.49
N THR A 179 -23.02 18.48 20.81
CA THR A 179 -22.91 19.84 21.35
C THR A 179 -21.51 20.40 21.09
N ASP A 180 -20.47 19.64 21.41
CA ASP A 180 -19.07 20.08 21.39
C ASP A 180 -18.31 19.66 20.12
N TYR A 181 -18.81 18.65 19.42
CA TYR A 181 -18.16 18.04 18.27
C TYR A 181 -19.05 18.03 17.02
N GLU A 182 -18.42 18.19 15.85
CA GLU A 182 -19.05 18.06 14.54
C GLU A 182 -18.77 16.66 13.98
N PHE A 183 -19.82 15.94 13.59
CA PHE A 183 -19.71 14.60 13.00
C PHE A 183 -19.35 14.70 11.53
N ARG A 184 -18.13 14.29 11.19
CA ARG A 184 -17.59 14.39 9.82
C ARG A 184 -17.93 13.17 8.99
N ARG A 185 -17.77 11.98 9.58
CA ARG A 185 -17.99 10.70 8.91
C ARG A 185 -18.46 9.66 9.89
N ILE A 186 -19.43 8.85 9.47
CA ILE A 186 -19.95 7.73 10.25
C ILE A 186 -20.03 6.53 9.32
N GLU A 187 -19.34 5.47 9.68
CA GLU A 187 -19.32 4.20 8.98
C GLU A 187 -19.80 3.12 9.94
N VAL A 188 -20.80 2.35 9.52
CA VAL A 188 -21.37 1.26 10.31
C VAL A 188 -21.29 0.00 9.48
N VAL A 189 -20.71 -1.05 10.05
CA VAL A 189 -20.56 -2.35 9.40
C VAL A 189 -21.15 -3.41 10.32
N GLY A 190 -22.26 -4.01 9.88
CA GLY A 190 -22.90 -5.10 10.60
C GLY A 190 -22.02 -6.35 10.68
N PRO A 191 -22.22 -7.22 11.70
CA PRO A 191 -21.38 -8.41 11.93
C PRO A 191 -21.38 -9.37 10.73
N THR A 192 -22.52 -9.59 10.08
CA THR A 192 -22.61 -10.43 8.88
C THR A 192 -21.77 -9.87 7.74
N VAL A 193 -21.89 -8.58 7.47
CA VAL A 193 -21.14 -7.91 6.40
C VAL A 193 -19.64 -7.94 6.69
N SER A 194 -19.22 -7.65 7.92
CA SER A 194 -17.79 -7.72 8.31
C SER A 194 -17.21 -9.12 8.12
N SER A 195 -17.96 -10.17 8.45
CA SER A 195 -17.49 -11.55 8.28
C SER A 195 -17.29 -11.92 6.81
N GLU A 196 -18.19 -11.45 5.93
CA GLU A 196 -18.07 -11.64 4.49
C GLU A 196 -16.92 -10.82 3.89
N LEU A 197 -16.78 -9.56 4.32
CA LEU A 197 -15.67 -8.68 3.91
C LEU A 197 -14.32 -9.26 4.34
N ALA A 198 -14.20 -9.74 5.58
CA ALA A 198 -13.00 -10.37 6.11
C ALA A 198 -12.61 -11.61 5.29
N PHE A 199 -13.57 -12.49 5.01
CA PHE A 199 -13.34 -13.70 4.22
C PHE A 199 -12.95 -13.38 2.78
N ASN A 200 -13.75 -12.56 2.09
CA ASN A 200 -13.51 -12.21 0.68
C ASN A 200 -12.22 -11.41 0.51
N GLY A 201 -11.95 -10.43 1.39
CA GLY A 201 -10.72 -9.64 1.38
C GLY A 201 -9.48 -10.51 1.58
N THR A 202 -9.49 -11.38 2.60
CA THR A 202 -8.38 -12.29 2.88
C THR A 202 -8.16 -13.27 1.73
N MET A 203 -9.23 -13.88 1.20
CA MET A 203 -9.14 -14.84 0.11
C MET A 203 -8.67 -14.18 -1.19
N GLY A 204 -9.13 -12.96 -1.50
CA GLY A 204 -8.69 -12.20 -2.66
C GLY A 204 -7.20 -11.86 -2.62
N VAL A 205 -6.67 -11.50 -1.45
CA VAL A 205 -5.23 -11.28 -1.26
C VAL A 205 -4.44 -12.57 -1.44
N LEU A 206 -4.85 -13.65 -0.79
CA LEU A 206 -4.14 -14.93 -0.90
C LEU A 206 -4.16 -15.46 -2.34
N ALA A 207 -5.30 -15.38 -3.02
CA ALA A 207 -5.44 -15.78 -4.41
C ALA A 207 -4.57 -14.94 -5.35
N SER A 208 -4.54 -13.61 -5.15
CA SER A 208 -3.73 -12.71 -5.98
C SER A 208 -2.22 -12.90 -5.76
N LEU A 209 -1.79 -13.04 -4.49
CA LEU A 209 -0.42 -13.41 -4.14
C LEU A 209 -0.04 -14.75 -4.78
N LEU A 210 -0.84 -15.79 -4.60
CA LEU A 210 -0.56 -17.11 -5.16
C LEU A 210 -0.44 -17.07 -6.68
N ALA A 211 -1.37 -16.39 -7.37
CA ALA A 211 -1.33 -16.29 -8.83
C ALA A 211 -0.10 -15.53 -9.34
N MET A 212 0.31 -14.45 -8.66
CA MET A 212 1.57 -13.76 -8.98
C MET A 212 2.77 -14.71 -8.81
N LEU A 213 2.84 -15.45 -7.71
CA LEU A 213 3.93 -16.38 -7.45
C LEU A 213 3.97 -17.53 -8.47
N VAL A 214 2.81 -18.08 -8.84
CA VAL A 214 2.68 -19.11 -9.89
C VAL A 214 3.16 -18.57 -11.24
N TYR A 215 2.77 -17.34 -11.59
CA TYR A 215 3.25 -16.73 -12.83
C TYR A 215 4.78 -16.61 -12.84
N ILE A 216 5.38 -16.10 -11.75
CA ILE A 216 6.84 -15.97 -11.64
C ILE A 216 7.50 -17.34 -11.71
N TRP A 217 6.95 -18.35 -11.04
CA TRP A 217 7.46 -19.72 -11.06
C TRP A 217 7.49 -20.31 -12.47
N ILE A 218 6.46 -20.05 -13.28
CA ILE A 218 6.40 -20.53 -14.67
C ILE A 218 7.35 -19.70 -15.57
N ARG A 219 7.46 -18.40 -15.32
CA ARG A 219 8.21 -17.45 -16.17
C ARG A 219 9.73 -17.52 -15.96
N PHE A 220 10.16 -17.89 -14.76
CA PHE A 220 11.56 -17.93 -14.33
C PHE A 220 12.01 -19.36 -13.99
N GLU A 221 13.32 -19.61 -13.97
CA GLU A 221 13.83 -20.89 -13.48
C GLU A 221 13.55 -21.01 -11.97
N TRP A 222 13.33 -22.24 -11.49
CA TRP A 222 12.80 -22.49 -10.13
C TRP A 222 13.63 -21.83 -9.01
N GLN A 223 14.94 -21.64 -9.21
CA GLN A 223 15.81 -20.94 -8.24
C GLN A 223 15.42 -19.46 -8.08
N PHE A 224 15.13 -18.78 -9.19
CA PHE A 224 14.66 -17.40 -9.17
C PHE A 224 13.22 -17.32 -8.64
N GLY A 225 12.36 -18.27 -9.03
CA GLY A 225 11.00 -18.38 -8.51
C GLY A 225 10.97 -18.45 -6.98
N LEU A 226 11.76 -19.35 -6.38
CA LEU A 226 11.87 -19.49 -4.94
C LEU A 226 12.41 -18.20 -4.28
N GLY A 227 13.43 -17.57 -4.88
CA GLY A 227 13.97 -16.31 -4.36
C GLY A 227 12.94 -15.17 -4.35
N ALA A 228 12.14 -15.03 -5.42
CA ALA A 228 11.07 -14.04 -5.49
C ALA A 228 9.96 -14.30 -4.46
N ILE A 229 9.60 -15.57 -4.27
CA ILE A 229 8.63 -15.96 -3.23
C ILE A 229 9.14 -15.51 -1.85
N ILE A 230 10.37 -15.89 -1.49
CA ILE A 230 10.96 -15.56 -0.17
C ILE A 230 11.03 -14.04 0.03
N SER A 231 11.48 -13.30 -0.99
CA SER A 231 11.54 -11.83 -0.93
C SER A 231 10.16 -11.21 -0.73
N THR A 232 9.14 -11.73 -1.42
CA THR A 232 7.77 -11.22 -1.28
C THR A 232 7.21 -11.49 0.11
N PHE A 233 7.42 -12.69 0.65
CA PHE A 233 6.99 -13.04 2.00
C PHE A 233 7.65 -12.15 3.05
N HIS A 234 8.95 -11.90 2.89
CA HIS A 234 9.69 -10.96 3.74
C HIS A 234 9.02 -9.57 3.76
N ASP A 235 8.70 -9.02 2.60
CA ASP A 235 8.10 -7.68 2.52
C ASP A 235 6.72 -7.61 3.17
N VAL A 236 5.90 -8.66 3.01
CA VAL A 236 4.60 -8.77 3.67
C VAL A 236 4.75 -8.85 5.19
N ILE A 237 5.69 -9.65 5.69
CA ILE A 237 5.94 -9.78 7.14
C ILE A 237 6.42 -8.45 7.73
N LEU A 238 7.34 -7.75 7.06
CA LEU A 238 7.79 -6.44 7.52
C LEU A 238 6.66 -5.41 7.50
N MET A 239 5.79 -5.45 6.48
CA MET A 239 4.65 -4.55 6.42
C MET A 239 3.65 -4.81 7.54
N VAL A 240 3.33 -6.08 7.82
CA VAL A 240 2.51 -6.47 8.96
C VAL A 240 3.14 -5.99 10.28
N GLY A 241 4.45 -6.16 10.45
CA GLY A 241 5.16 -5.64 11.63
C GLY A 241 5.08 -4.13 11.76
N PHE A 242 5.18 -3.40 10.65
CA PHE A 242 5.01 -1.94 10.63
C PHE A 242 3.61 -1.55 11.11
N TYR A 243 2.54 -2.20 10.64
CA TYR A 243 1.17 -1.96 11.12
C TYR A 243 1.02 -2.18 12.62
N VAL A 244 1.63 -3.24 13.15
CA VAL A 244 1.61 -3.54 14.59
C VAL A 244 2.34 -2.46 15.39
N VAL A 245 3.55 -2.07 14.97
CA VAL A 245 4.36 -1.05 15.66
C VAL A 245 3.72 0.33 15.58
N ALA A 246 3.19 0.70 14.41
CA ALA A 246 2.58 2.01 14.19
C ALA A 246 1.19 2.13 14.82
N GLY A 247 0.56 1.03 15.22
CA GLY A 247 -0.79 1.01 15.78
C GLY A 247 -1.88 1.46 14.81
N ILE A 248 -1.56 1.52 13.51
CA ILE A 248 -2.47 1.97 12.46
C ILE A 248 -3.57 0.92 12.28
N GLU A 249 -4.78 1.39 12.04
CA GLU A 249 -5.92 0.52 11.76
C GLU A 249 -5.70 -0.32 10.51
N PHE A 250 -5.95 -1.62 10.63
CA PHE A 250 -5.94 -2.57 9.55
C PHE A 250 -7.36 -2.79 9.01
N ASN A 251 -7.60 -2.29 7.80
CA ASN A 251 -8.89 -2.31 7.09
C ASN A 251 -8.71 -2.78 5.62
N LEU A 252 -9.76 -2.78 4.81
CA LEU A 252 -9.68 -3.23 3.41
C LEU A 252 -8.74 -2.37 2.56
N THR A 253 -8.62 -1.08 2.87
CA THR A 253 -7.65 -0.16 2.24
C THR A 253 -6.21 -0.54 2.58
N SER A 254 -5.96 -1.02 3.80
CA SER A 254 -4.65 -1.53 4.22
C SER A 254 -4.24 -2.77 3.43
N ILE A 255 -5.18 -3.67 3.16
CA ILE A 255 -4.97 -4.81 2.25
C ILE A 255 -4.54 -4.33 0.85
N ALA A 256 -5.25 -3.35 0.29
CA ALA A 256 -4.92 -2.81 -1.03
C ALA A 256 -3.52 -2.18 -1.05
N ALA A 257 -3.15 -1.46 0.01
CA ALA A 257 -1.82 -0.87 0.18
C ALA A 257 -0.72 -1.94 0.22
N ILE A 258 -0.88 -2.99 1.04
CA ILE A 258 0.07 -4.11 1.12
C ILE A 258 0.26 -4.76 -0.25
N LEU A 259 -0.83 -5.02 -0.96
CA LEU A 259 -0.74 -5.67 -2.26
C LEU A 259 -0.10 -4.78 -3.32
N THR A 260 -0.29 -3.46 -3.22
CA THR A 260 0.42 -2.48 -4.05
C THR A 260 1.93 -2.56 -3.82
N ILE A 261 2.35 -2.59 -2.55
CA ILE A 261 3.75 -2.70 -2.15
C ILE A 261 4.36 -4.00 -2.68
N VAL A 262 3.64 -5.12 -2.54
CA VAL A 262 4.07 -6.41 -3.11
C VAL A 262 4.21 -6.34 -4.63
N GLY A 263 3.22 -5.77 -5.34
CA GLY A 263 3.28 -5.61 -6.79
C GLY A 263 4.48 -4.76 -7.23
N TYR A 264 4.79 -3.70 -6.48
CA TYR A 264 5.95 -2.85 -6.72
C TYR A 264 7.27 -3.59 -6.49
N SER A 265 7.39 -4.28 -5.35
CA SER A 265 8.59 -5.06 -4.98
C SER A 265 8.88 -6.19 -5.98
N ILE A 266 7.84 -6.92 -6.40
CA ILE A 266 7.96 -7.97 -7.41
C ILE A 266 8.41 -7.39 -8.76
N ASN A 267 7.88 -6.24 -9.18
CA ASN A 267 8.29 -5.59 -10.42
C ASN A 267 9.80 -5.32 -10.44
N ASP A 268 10.37 -4.81 -9.36
CA ASP A 268 11.81 -4.56 -9.28
C ASP A 268 12.62 -5.87 -9.25
N THR A 269 12.15 -6.89 -8.52
CA THR A 269 12.76 -8.22 -8.49
C THR A 269 12.84 -8.85 -9.89
N VAL A 270 11.75 -8.77 -10.66
CA VAL A 270 11.66 -9.30 -12.03
C VAL A 270 12.66 -8.61 -12.97
N VAL A 271 12.81 -7.28 -12.87
CA VAL A 271 13.77 -6.52 -13.69
C VAL A 271 15.21 -6.91 -13.38
N VAL A 272 15.55 -7.05 -12.09
CA VAL A 272 16.89 -7.51 -11.68
C VAL A 272 17.14 -8.93 -12.18
N TYR A 273 16.17 -9.82 -12.06
CA TYR A 273 16.30 -11.21 -12.50
C TYR A 273 16.46 -11.35 -14.02
N ASP A 274 15.71 -10.59 -14.81
CA ASP A 274 15.90 -10.55 -16.25
C ASP A 274 17.33 -10.13 -16.60
N ARG A 275 17.88 -9.13 -15.89
CA ARG A 275 19.26 -8.70 -16.10
C ARG A 275 20.29 -9.75 -15.70
N VAL A 276 20.09 -10.40 -14.55
CA VAL A 276 20.94 -11.52 -14.11
C VAL A 276 20.94 -12.64 -15.14
N ARG A 277 19.78 -13.02 -15.68
CA ARG A 277 19.67 -14.06 -16.72
C ARG A 277 20.35 -13.66 -18.02
N GLU A 278 20.19 -12.41 -18.45
CA GLU A 278 20.89 -11.88 -19.62
C GLU A 278 22.41 -11.97 -19.43
N ASN A 279 22.91 -11.53 -18.27
CA ASN A 279 24.33 -11.57 -17.96
C ASN A 279 24.87 -12.99 -17.79
N LEU A 280 24.10 -13.94 -17.25
CA LEU A 280 24.48 -15.36 -17.18
C LEU A 280 24.67 -15.97 -18.59
N ARG A 281 23.83 -15.57 -19.55
CA ARG A 281 23.98 -16.01 -20.95
C ARG A 281 25.18 -15.36 -21.62
N ARG A 282 25.46 -14.09 -21.32
CA ARG A 282 26.56 -13.30 -21.91
C ARG A 282 27.93 -13.62 -21.32
N TYR A 283 28.03 -13.80 -20.00
CA TYR A 283 29.26 -13.95 -19.24
C TYR A 283 29.38 -15.32 -18.57
N LYS A 284 29.49 -16.38 -19.38
CA LYS A 284 29.47 -17.78 -18.91
C LYS A 284 30.60 -18.18 -17.95
N ARG A 285 31.68 -17.40 -17.86
CA ARG A 285 32.87 -17.68 -17.01
C ARG A 285 32.99 -16.74 -15.81
N MET A 286 32.12 -15.74 -15.70
CA MET A 286 32.19 -14.76 -14.61
C MET A 286 31.71 -15.41 -13.30
N PRO A 287 32.41 -15.21 -12.16
CA PRO A 287 31.93 -15.66 -10.86
C PRO A 287 30.53 -15.11 -10.55
N ILE A 288 29.65 -15.93 -9.97
CA ILE A 288 28.24 -15.55 -9.73
C ILE A 288 28.14 -14.26 -8.91
N ALA A 289 28.99 -14.08 -7.88
CA ALA A 289 28.93 -12.89 -7.05
C ALA A 289 29.22 -11.61 -7.84
N GLU A 290 30.25 -11.61 -8.68
CA GLU A 290 30.60 -10.48 -9.54
C GLU A 290 29.51 -10.23 -10.60
N LEU A 291 28.92 -11.29 -11.13
CA LEU A 291 27.81 -11.20 -12.08
C LEU A 291 26.56 -10.58 -11.45
N LEU A 292 26.24 -10.93 -10.21
CA LEU A 292 25.13 -10.36 -9.46
C LEU A 292 25.39 -8.87 -9.19
N ASP A 293 26.60 -8.51 -8.75
CA ASP A 293 26.98 -7.10 -8.56
C ASP A 293 26.87 -6.30 -9.87
N LEU A 294 27.37 -6.84 -10.98
CA LEU A 294 27.26 -6.21 -12.31
C LEU A 294 25.79 -6.00 -12.70
N SER A 295 24.96 -7.03 -12.51
CA SER A 295 23.53 -6.99 -12.87
C SER A 295 22.78 -5.94 -12.03
N MET A 296 23.03 -5.89 -10.73
CA MET A 296 22.40 -4.92 -9.82
C MET A 296 22.83 -3.48 -10.13
N ASN A 297 24.11 -3.23 -10.41
CA ASN A 297 24.58 -1.89 -10.79
C ASN A 297 23.96 -1.42 -12.12
N GLN A 298 23.79 -2.33 -13.10
CA GLN A 298 23.17 -2.00 -14.39
C GLN A 298 21.68 -1.65 -14.26
N THR A 299 20.98 -2.20 -13.27
CA THR A 299 19.57 -1.88 -13.01
C THR A 299 19.39 -0.75 -12.00
N LEU A 300 20.42 -0.38 -11.24
CA LEU A 300 20.35 0.56 -10.12
C LEU A 300 19.75 1.91 -10.51
N ALA A 301 20.20 2.51 -11.61
CA ALA A 301 19.69 3.80 -12.07
C ALA A 301 18.18 3.78 -12.32
N ARG A 302 17.67 2.67 -12.88
CA ARG A 302 16.24 2.49 -13.11
C ARG A 302 15.48 2.32 -11.79
N THR A 303 15.96 1.43 -10.91
CA THR A 303 15.32 1.15 -9.61
C THR A 303 15.28 2.39 -8.71
N VAL A 304 16.36 3.17 -8.66
CA VAL A 304 16.41 4.41 -7.89
C VAL A 304 15.45 5.45 -8.48
N LEU A 305 15.42 5.61 -9.80
CA LEU A 305 14.52 6.55 -10.44
C LEU A 305 13.05 6.19 -10.22
N THR A 306 12.68 4.92 -10.39
CA THR A 306 11.32 4.45 -10.10
C THR A 306 10.99 4.69 -8.63
N GLY A 307 11.87 4.32 -7.71
CA GLY A 307 11.67 4.53 -6.26
C GLY A 307 11.44 5.99 -5.92
N VAL A 308 12.31 6.88 -6.39
CA VAL A 308 12.22 8.32 -6.14
C VAL A 308 10.94 8.92 -6.72
N THR A 309 10.57 8.58 -7.96
CA THR A 309 9.33 9.10 -8.56
C THR A 309 8.08 8.62 -7.82
N THR A 310 8.04 7.37 -7.37
CA THR A 310 6.95 6.84 -6.54
C THR A 310 6.91 7.55 -5.18
N LEU A 311 8.07 7.75 -4.54
CA LEU A 311 8.15 8.50 -3.28
C LEU A 311 7.68 9.94 -3.43
N PHE A 312 7.98 10.63 -4.54
CA PHE A 312 7.45 11.97 -4.78
C PHE A 312 5.93 12.00 -4.90
N ALA A 313 5.34 11.01 -5.59
CA ALA A 313 3.89 10.89 -5.70
C ALA A 313 3.24 10.60 -4.33
N LEU A 314 3.84 9.71 -3.54
CA LEU A 314 3.37 9.40 -2.18
C LEU A 314 3.57 10.57 -1.22
N ALA A 315 4.66 11.32 -1.33
CA ALA A 315 4.90 12.52 -0.54
C ALA A 315 3.84 13.59 -0.84
N ALA A 316 3.54 13.81 -2.12
CA ALA A 316 2.47 14.71 -2.53
C ALA A 316 1.11 14.25 -1.97
N LEU A 317 0.80 12.96 -2.06
CA LEU A 317 -0.43 12.40 -1.48
C LEU A 317 -0.45 12.53 0.05
N SER A 318 0.68 12.38 0.73
CA SER A 318 0.75 12.49 2.19
C SER A 318 0.58 13.92 2.69
N ILE A 319 1.01 14.92 1.91
CA ILE A 319 0.91 16.34 2.26
C ILE A 319 -0.48 16.86 1.90
N TRP A 320 -0.96 16.59 0.68
CA TRP A 320 -2.18 17.19 0.13
C TRP A 320 -3.40 16.26 0.12
N GLY A 321 -3.22 14.95 0.19
CA GLY A 321 -4.33 13.98 0.10
C GLY A 321 -5.30 14.03 1.29
N GLY A 322 -4.90 14.65 2.41
CA GLY A 322 -5.79 14.94 3.54
C GLY A 322 -6.57 16.26 3.39
N GLU A 323 -6.04 17.23 2.65
CA GLU A 323 -6.61 18.58 2.51
C GLU A 323 -7.81 18.63 1.55
N ASP A 324 -7.96 17.68 0.60
CA ASP A 324 -9.13 17.64 -0.30
C ASP A 324 -10.45 17.37 0.46
N ALA A 325 -10.40 16.74 1.64
CA ALA A 325 -11.55 16.64 2.53
C ALA A 325 -11.87 17.98 3.22
N GLU A 326 -10.92 18.91 3.32
CA GLU A 326 -11.08 20.27 3.87
C GLU A 326 -11.47 21.29 2.80
N ASP A 327 -10.92 21.21 1.59
CA ASP A 327 -11.15 22.22 0.53
C ASP A 327 -12.49 22.00 -0.22
N HIS A 328 -12.90 20.74 -0.42
CA HIS A 328 -14.27 20.43 -0.89
C HIS A 328 -15.34 20.84 0.15
N ARG A 329 -14.93 20.99 1.42
CA ARG A 329 -15.75 21.40 2.58
C ARG A 329 -15.98 22.92 2.60
N ASN A 330 -14.96 23.70 2.24
CA ASN A 330 -15.07 25.16 2.19
C ASN A 330 -15.92 25.65 0.99
N ARG A 331 -15.91 24.96 -0.14
CA ARG A 331 -16.79 25.30 -1.28
C ARG A 331 -18.28 25.15 -0.97
N LYS A 332 -18.70 24.11 -0.24
CA LYS A 332 -20.11 23.96 0.19
C LYS A 332 -20.57 25.03 1.18
N ARG A 333 -19.66 25.65 1.93
CA ARG A 333 -19.98 26.77 2.83
C ARG A 333 -20.25 28.09 2.10
N LEU A 334 -19.68 28.26 0.90
CA LEU A 334 -19.85 29.46 0.09
C LEU A 334 -21.10 29.42 -0.80
N ASP A 335 -21.59 28.22 -1.16
CA ASP A 335 -22.82 28.07 -1.95
C ASP A 335 -24.12 28.21 -1.10
N HIS A 336 -23.98 28.37 0.22
CA HIS A 336 -25.09 28.54 1.17
C HIS A 336 -25.07 29.88 1.93
N LEU A 337 -24.29 30.85 1.47
CA LEU A 337 -24.32 32.26 1.90
C LEU A 337 -24.78 33.16 0.75
#